data_AF-A0A5N5MGW9-F1
#
_entry.id   AF-A0A5N5MGW9-F1
#
_cell.length_a   1.000
_cell.length_b   1.000
_cell.length_c   1.000
_cell.angle_alpha   90.00
_cell.angle_beta   90.00
_cell.angle_gamma   90.00
#
_symmetry.space_group_name_H-M   'P 1'
#
loop_
_entity.id
_entity.type
_entity.pdbx_description
1 polymer ?
#
loop_
_entity_poly.entity_id
_entity_poly.type
_entity_poly.pdbx_seq_one_letter_code
_entity_poly.pdbx_strand_id
1 'polypeptide(L)'
;MFGRSRGWVGGQGKSKNIHSLDHLKYMYHVLTKNTTVTDHNRNLLVETIRSITEILIWGDQNDSSVFDFFLEKNMFAFFLNILRQKSGRYVCVQLLQTLNILFENISHETSLYYLLSNNHVNSIIVHKFDFSDEEIMAYYISFLKTLSLKLNNHTVHFFYNEVRLR
;
A
#
# COMPACT_ATOMS: atom_id res chain seq x y z
N MET A 1 -8.21 33.46 -52.36
CA MET A 1 -7.33 33.20 -51.20
C MET A 1 -8.21 32.71 -50.06
N PHE A 2 -8.20 31.40 -49.83
CA PHE A 2 -8.74 30.70 -48.66
C PHE A 2 -7.94 31.16 -47.41
N GLY A 3 -8.41 31.29 -46.18
CA GLY A 3 -9.68 31.05 -45.52
C GLY A 3 -9.58 31.56 -44.07
N ARG A 4 -10.72 31.70 -43.39
CA ARG A 4 -10.79 32.01 -41.95
C ARG A 4 -10.09 30.92 -41.12
N SER A 5 -9.43 31.31 -40.03
CA SER A 5 -9.25 30.42 -38.88
C SER A 5 -9.26 31.22 -37.58
N ARG A 6 -10.35 31.00 -36.83
CA ARG A 6 -10.52 31.30 -35.41
C ARG A 6 -10.31 29.95 -34.72
N GLY A 7 -9.33 29.83 -33.83
CA GLY A 7 -9.09 28.61 -33.04
C GLY A 7 -8.43 29.02 -31.73
N TRP A 8 -9.22 29.32 -30.71
CA TRP A 8 -9.67 28.41 -29.64
C TRP A 8 -8.59 28.18 -28.56
N VAL A 9 -8.93 28.70 -27.39
CA VAL A 9 -8.35 28.51 -26.06
C VAL A 9 -7.74 27.12 -25.88
N GLY A 10 -6.42 27.06 -25.81
CA GLY A 10 -5.69 25.91 -25.30
C GLY A 10 -5.92 25.80 -23.80
N GLY A 11 -6.94 25.06 -23.40
CA GLY A 11 -7.06 24.56 -22.05
C GLY A 11 -5.84 23.69 -21.75
N GLN A 12 -4.93 24.19 -20.91
CA GLN A 12 -3.91 23.38 -20.27
C GLN A 12 -4.63 22.25 -19.52
N GLY A 13 -4.63 21.06 -20.12
CA GLY A 13 -4.94 19.84 -19.42
C GLY A 13 -3.93 19.72 -18.28
N LYS A 14 -4.38 20.04 -17.05
CA LYS A 14 -3.66 19.69 -15.84
C LYS A 14 -3.39 18.19 -15.95
N SER A 15 -2.13 17.79 -16.08
CA SER A 15 -1.72 16.43 -15.78
C SER A 15 -2.36 16.10 -14.43
N LYS A 16 -3.29 15.14 -14.39
CA LYS A 16 -3.82 14.68 -13.10
C LYS A 16 -2.60 14.22 -12.32
N ASN A 17 -2.27 14.93 -11.25
CA ASN A 17 -1.06 14.65 -10.50
C ASN A 17 -1.29 13.31 -9.77
N ILE A 18 -0.83 12.23 -10.39
CA ILE A 18 -1.08 10.84 -9.96
C ILE A 18 -0.55 10.65 -8.54
N HIS A 19 0.55 11.33 -8.19
CA HIS A 19 1.09 11.36 -6.84
C HIS A 19 0.68 12.66 -6.15
N SER A 20 -0.40 12.59 -5.38
CA SER A 20 -0.90 13.72 -4.59
C SER A 20 -1.74 13.25 -3.41
N LEU A 21 -1.78 14.07 -2.35
CA LEU A 21 -2.65 13.83 -1.19
C LEU A 21 -4.14 13.75 -1.59
N ASP A 22 -4.58 14.55 -2.57
CA ASP A 22 -5.97 14.49 -3.05
C ASP A 22 -6.28 13.18 -3.77
N HIS A 23 -5.30 12.61 -4.50
CA HIS A 23 -5.46 11.28 -5.07
C HIS A 23 -5.54 10.21 -3.98
N LEU A 24 -4.72 10.31 -2.93
CA LEU A 24 -4.79 9.40 -1.77
C LEU A 24 -6.15 9.47 -1.06
N LYS A 25 -6.71 10.67 -0.88
CA LYS A 25 -8.08 10.85 -0.31
C LYS A 25 -9.15 10.17 -1.16
N TYR A 26 -9.02 10.23 -2.49
CA TYR A 26 -9.92 9.52 -3.40
C TYR A 26 -9.76 8.00 -3.27
N MET A 27 -8.52 7.48 -3.22
CA MET A 27 -8.25 6.05 -3.00
C MET A 27 -8.82 5.57 -1.65
N TYR A 28 -8.70 6.37 -0.59
CA TYR A 28 -9.34 6.10 0.70
C TYR A 28 -10.87 5.96 0.56
N HIS A 29 -11.52 6.84 -0.20
CA HIS A 29 -12.95 6.72 -0.46
C HIS A 29 -13.30 5.41 -1.19
N VAL A 30 -12.49 5.00 -2.17
CA VAL A 30 -12.67 3.73 -2.87
C VAL A 30 -12.58 2.54 -1.90
N LEU A 31 -11.57 2.51 -1.02
CA LEU A 31 -11.40 1.45 -0.03
C LEU A 31 -12.58 1.38 0.96
N THR A 32 -13.02 2.54 1.47
CA THR A 32 -14.16 2.58 2.43
C THR A 32 -15.48 2.12 1.82
N LYS A 33 -15.67 2.27 0.50
CA LYS A 33 -16.85 1.76 -0.21
C LYS A 33 -16.76 0.28 -0.57
N ASN A 34 -15.55 -0.29 -0.58
CA ASN A 34 -15.28 -1.65 -1.05
C ASN A 34 -14.54 -2.47 0.02
N THR A 35 -15.10 -2.55 1.22
CA THR A 35 -14.44 -3.26 2.35
C THR A 35 -14.40 -4.78 2.18
N THR A 36 -15.34 -5.35 1.43
CA THR A 36 -15.41 -6.78 1.13
C THR A 36 -15.00 -7.06 -0.30
N VAL A 37 -14.09 -8.02 -0.48
CA VAL A 37 -13.60 -8.45 -1.79
C VAL A 37 -14.63 -9.37 -2.45
N THR A 38 -14.93 -9.07 -3.70
CA THR A 38 -15.83 -9.83 -4.58
C THR A 38 -15.17 -9.97 -5.95
N ASP A 39 -15.66 -10.88 -6.78
CA ASP A 39 -15.13 -11.02 -8.15
C ASP A 39 -15.29 -9.76 -9.00
N HIS A 40 -16.28 -8.92 -8.69
CA HIS A 40 -16.55 -7.68 -9.42
C HIS A 40 -15.58 -6.55 -9.05
N ASN A 41 -15.10 -6.49 -7.79
CA ASN A 41 -14.28 -5.38 -7.30
C ASN A 41 -12.81 -5.74 -7.04
N ARG A 42 -12.43 -7.03 -7.13
CA ARG A 42 -11.05 -7.48 -6.83
C ARG A 42 -9.98 -6.73 -7.63
N ASN A 43 -10.21 -6.47 -8.91
CA ASN A 43 -9.27 -5.74 -9.76
C ASN A 43 -9.17 -4.28 -9.34
N LEU A 44 -10.31 -3.63 -9.04
CA LEU A 44 -10.34 -2.27 -8.54
C LEU A 44 -9.55 -2.14 -7.23
N LEU A 45 -9.73 -3.08 -6.29
CA LEU A 45 -9.04 -3.06 -5.01
C LEU A 45 -7.53 -3.24 -5.16
N VAL A 46 -7.09 -4.19 -5.99
CA VAL A 46 -5.67 -4.39 -6.30
C VAL A 46 -5.04 -3.12 -6.87
N GLU A 47 -5.66 -2.51 -7.87
CA GLU A 47 -5.15 -1.27 -8.48
C GLU A 47 -5.17 -0.08 -7.51
N THR A 48 -6.18 -0.01 -6.64
CA THR A 48 -6.26 1.01 -5.59
C THR A 48 -5.10 0.88 -4.61
N ILE A 49 -4.79 -0.34 -4.18
CA ILE A 49 -3.69 -0.63 -3.24
C ILE A 49 -2.33 -0.34 -3.88
N ARG A 50 -2.15 -0.70 -5.16
CA ARG A 50 -0.94 -0.36 -5.93
C ARG A 50 -0.77 1.16 -6.03
N SER A 51 -1.81 1.89 -6.41
CA SER A 51 -1.79 3.36 -6.50
C SER A 51 -1.47 4.01 -5.14
N ILE A 52 -2.07 3.56 -4.05
CA ILE A 52 -1.73 4.04 -2.70
C ILE A 52 -0.24 3.83 -2.42
N THR A 53 0.31 2.68 -2.76
CA THR A 53 1.72 2.36 -2.53
C THR A 53 2.66 3.25 -3.33
N GLU A 54 2.34 3.54 -4.59
CA GLU A 54 3.09 4.48 -5.41
C GLU A 54 3.07 5.90 -4.81
N ILE A 55 1.90 6.34 -4.35
CA ILE A 55 1.75 7.65 -3.67
C ILE A 55 2.55 7.67 -2.37
N LEU A 56 2.57 6.58 -1.59
CA LEU A 56 3.35 6.50 -0.35
C LEU A 56 4.85 6.57 -0.62
N ILE A 57 5.36 5.82 -1.61
CA ILE A 57 6.78 5.85 -1.97
C ILE A 57 7.18 7.25 -2.44
N TRP A 58 6.33 7.91 -3.23
CA TRP A 58 6.57 9.30 -3.63
C TRP A 58 6.50 10.26 -2.43
N GLY A 59 5.48 10.13 -1.58
CA GLY A 59 5.26 10.96 -0.40
C GLY A 59 6.38 10.87 0.63
N ASP A 60 7.00 9.68 0.76
CA ASP A 60 8.17 9.45 1.62
C ASP A 60 9.29 10.46 1.37
N GLN A 61 9.49 10.83 0.11
CA GLN A 61 10.60 11.69 -0.31
C GLN A 61 10.17 13.13 -0.62
N ASN A 62 8.89 13.38 -0.89
CA ASN A 62 8.44 14.64 -1.49
C ASN A 62 7.40 15.39 -0.64
N ASP A 63 6.57 14.69 0.14
CA ASP A 63 5.43 15.30 0.85
C ASP A 63 4.99 14.45 2.05
N SER A 64 5.40 14.85 3.26
CA SER A 64 5.09 14.13 4.50
C SER A 64 3.59 14.11 4.83
N SER A 65 2.80 15.07 4.30
CA SER A 65 1.35 15.13 4.56
C SER A 65 0.60 13.91 4.01
N VAL A 66 1.19 13.23 3.03
CA VAL A 66 0.71 11.95 2.50
C VAL A 66 0.71 10.88 3.58
N PHE A 67 1.84 10.74 4.30
CA PHE A 67 1.96 9.77 5.41
C PHE A 67 1.08 10.15 6.58
N ASP A 68 1.02 11.43 6.95
CA ASP A 68 0.17 11.91 8.04
C ASP A 68 -1.29 11.51 7.80
N PHE A 69 -1.80 11.74 6.60
CA PHE A 69 -3.17 11.35 6.24
C PHE A 69 -3.36 9.82 6.21
N PHE A 70 -2.41 9.08 5.64
CA PHE A 70 -2.47 7.62 5.59
C PHE A 70 -2.59 7.00 6.98
N LEU A 71 -1.82 7.54 7.94
CA LEU A 71 -1.82 7.11 9.33
C LEU A 71 -3.08 7.55 10.07
N GLU A 72 -3.50 8.81 9.92
CA GLU A 72 -4.71 9.35 10.54
C GLU A 72 -5.94 8.53 10.17
N LYS A 73 -6.03 8.07 8.91
CA LYS A 73 -7.14 7.23 8.42
C LYS A 73 -6.92 5.74 8.62
N ASN A 74 -5.81 5.33 9.25
CA ASN A 74 -5.42 3.94 9.47
C ASN A 74 -5.55 3.09 8.19
N MET A 75 -5.09 3.64 7.05
CA MET A 75 -5.35 3.06 5.73
C MET A 75 -4.67 1.69 5.56
N PHE A 76 -3.56 1.44 6.24
CA PHE A 76 -2.88 0.14 6.23
C PHE A 76 -3.79 -1.00 6.73
N ALA A 77 -4.73 -0.71 7.64
CA ALA A 77 -5.67 -1.73 8.12
C ALA A 77 -6.56 -2.29 7.01
N PHE A 78 -6.84 -1.53 5.94
CA PHE A 78 -7.58 -2.04 4.78
C PHE A 78 -6.78 -3.13 4.05
N PHE A 79 -5.46 -3.01 3.98
CA PHE A 79 -4.60 -3.99 3.31
C PHE A 79 -4.68 -5.32 4.07
N LEU A 80 -4.62 -5.27 5.41
CA LEU A 80 -4.81 -6.45 6.25
C LEU A 80 -6.22 -7.04 6.14
N ASN A 81 -7.24 -6.20 6.12
CA ASN A 81 -8.62 -6.66 6.02
C ASN A 81 -8.86 -7.38 4.69
N ILE A 82 -8.29 -6.88 3.60
CA ILE A 82 -8.35 -7.55 2.28
C ILE A 82 -7.55 -8.85 2.33
N LEU A 83 -6.34 -8.85 2.91
CA LEU A 83 -5.49 -10.05 3.04
C LEU A 83 -6.17 -11.18 3.84
N ARG A 84 -6.89 -10.82 4.90
CA ARG A 84 -7.59 -11.77 5.79
C ARG A 84 -8.84 -12.37 5.16
N GLN A 85 -9.36 -11.77 4.10
CA GLN A 85 -10.50 -12.32 3.39
C GLN A 85 -10.06 -13.49 2.52
N LYS A 86 -10.98 -14.43 2.26
CA LYS A 86 -10.76 -15.51 1.28
C LYS A 86 -10.89 -14.96 -0.14
N SER A 87 -10.12 -13.94 -0.47
CA SER A 87 -10.17 -13.17 -1.73
C SER A 87 -9.53 -13.86 -2.93
N GLY A 88 -9.08 -15.11 -2.76
CA GLY A 88 -8.43 -15.92 -3.79
C GLY A 88 -6.95 -15.60 -3.99
N ARG A 89 -6.26 -16.48 -4.72
CA ARG A 89 -4.81 -16.42 -4.99
C ARG A 89 -4.38 -15.07 -5.55
N TYR A 90 -5.08 -14.57 -6.57
CA TYR A 90 -4.73 -13.33 -7.28
C TYR A 90 -4.57 -12.13 -6.34
N VAL A 91 -5.57 -11.87 -5.48
CA VAL A 91 -5.54 -10.71 -4.58
C VAL A 91 -4.44 -10.85 -3.52
N CYS A 92 -4.24 -12.08 -3.00
CA CYS A 92 -3.19 -12.35 -2.02
C CYS A 92 -1.78 -12.09 -2.58
N VAL A 93 -1.50 -12.62 -3.78
CA VAL A 93 -0.21 -12.42 -4.48
C VAL A 93 0.05 -10.93 -4.73
N GLN A 94 -0.94 -10.22 -5.26
CA GLN A 94 -0.81 -8.78 -5.57
C GLN A 94 -0.59 -7.94 -4.31
N LEU A 95 -1.25 -8.29 -3.19
CA LEU A 95 -1.01 -7.64 -1.91
C LEU A 95 0.41 -7.86 -1.40
N LEU A 96 0.90 -9.10 -1.43
CA LEU A 96 2.28 -9.41 -1.00
C LEU A 96 3.32 -8.70 -1.86
N GLN A 97 3.14 -8.69 -3.19
CA GLN A 97 3.98 -7.93 -4.10
C GLN A 97 3.98 -6.44 -3.77
N THR A 98 2.80 -5.86 -3.55
CA THR A 98 2.66 -4.44 -3.23
C THR A 98 3.35 -4.08 -1.91
N LEU A 99 3.18 -4.92 -0.88
CA LEU A 99 3.86 -4.76 0.41
C LEU A 99 5.38 -4.87 0.26
N ASN A 100 5.89 -5.79 -0.55
CA ASN A 100 7.32 -5.90 -0.84
C ASN A 100 7.87 -4.60 -1.44
N ILE A 101 7.21 -4.09 -2.48
CA ILE A 101 7.61 -2.85 -3.15
C ILE A 101 7.60 -1.68 -2.17
N LEU A 102 6.56 -1.56 -1.33
CA LEU A 102 6.47 -0.52 -0.31
C LEU A 102 7.71 -0.55 0.61
N PHE A 103 7.95 -1.66 1.29
CA PHE A 103 9.04 -1.73 2.27
C PHE A 103 10.43 -1.66 1.63
N GLU A 104 10.60 -2.14 0.40
CA GLU A 104 11.87 -2.00 -0.31
C GLU A 104 12.21 -0.53 -0.60
N ASN A 105 11.21 0.27 -0.98
CA ASN A 105 11.41 1.63 -1.48
C ASN A 105 11.24 2.74 -0.42
N ILE A 106 10.68 2.45 0.75
CA ILE A 106 10.70 3.42 1.85
C ILE A 106 12.12 3.64 2.36
N SER A 107 12.52 4.91 2.37
CA SER A 107 13.88 5.37 2.63
C SER A 107 13.99 6.16 3.92
N HIS A 108 12.97 6.98 4.26
CA HIS A 108 13.01 7.79 5.46
C HIS A 108 12.69 6.96 6.70
N GLU A 109 13.53 7.11 7.71
CA GLU A 109 13.44 6.37 8.98
C GLU A 109 12.11 6.63 9.70
N THR A 110 11.65 7.88 9.72
CA THR A 110 10.37 8.26 10.32
C THR A 110 9.19 7.53 9.67
N SER A 111 9.15 7.46 8.34
CA SER A 111 8.10 6.75 7.60
C SER A 111 8.14 5.24 7.86
N LEU A 112 9.35 4.67 7.91
CA LEU A 112 9.55 3.27 8.27
C LEU A 112 9.02 3.00 9.69
N TYR A 113 9.37 3.83 10.67
CA TYR A 113 8.88 3.69 12.04
C TYR A 113 7.37 3.75 12.11
N TYR A 114 6.74 4.67 11.38
CA TYR A 114 5.28 4.75 11.33
C TYR A 114 4.63 3.49 10.78
N LEU A 115 5.18 2.91 9.71
CA LEU A 115 4.66 1.66 9.14
C LEU A 115 4.82 0.47 10.11
N LEU A 116 5.91 0.42 10.86
CA LEU A 116 6.19 -0.65 11.82
C LEU A 116 5.41 -0.51 13.14
N SER A 117 5.13 0.71 13.59
CA SER A 117 4.63 1.00 14.94
C SER A 117 3.22 0.47 15.25
N ASN A 118 2.36 0.27 14.25
CA ASN A 118 0.94 -0.10 14.48
C ASN A 118 0.68 -1.62 14.44
N ASN A 119 1.72 -2.44 14.60
CA ASN A 119 1.65 -3.91 14.65
C ASN A 119 1.03 -4.59 13.40
N HIS A 120 0.78 -3.81 12.33
CA HIS A 120 0.19 -4.31 11.10
C HIS A 120 1.15 -5.24 10.37
N VAL A 121 2.44 -4.91 10.38
CA VAL A 121 3.50 -5.75 9.80
C VAL A 121 3.59 -7.09 10.53
N ASN A 122 3.59 -7.09 11.86
CA ASN A 122 3.58 -8.34 12.63
C ASN A 122 2.32 -9.17 12.34
N SER A 123 1.18 -8.52 12.12
CA SER A 123 -0.06 -9.20 11.71
C SER A 123 0.07 -9.89 10.34
N ILE A 124 0.90 -9.38 9.43
CA ILE A 124 1.22 -10.03 8.16
C ILE A 124 2.18 -11.18 8.39
N ILE A 125 3.23 -10.98 9.20
CA ILE A 125 4.23 -12.02 9.51
C ILE A 125 3.56 -13.28 10.07
N VAL A 126 2.62 -13.13 11.01
CA VAL A 126 1.91 -14.27 11.64
C VAL A 126 0.68 -14.74 10.87
N HIS A 127 0.37 -14.14 9.72
CA HIS A 127 -0.78 -14.54 8.92
C HIS A 127 -0.62 -15.97 8.39
N LYS A 128 -1.71 -16.74 8.40
CA LYS A 128 -1.74 -18.14 7.93
C LYS A 128 -1.94 -18.19 6.42
N PHE A 129 -0.86 -17.95 5.69
CA PHE A 129 -0.83 -18.13 4.24
C PHE A 129 -0.98 -19.60 3.84
N ASP A 130 -1.52 -19.84 2.65
CA ASP A 130 -1.55 -21.15 2.03
C ASP A 130 -0.22 -21.43 1.32
N PHE A 131 0.72 -22.07 2.02
CA PHE A 131 2.03 -22.42 1.46
C PHE A 131 2.03 -23.68 0.58
N SER A 132 0.88 -24.31 0.34
CA SER A 132 0.77 -25.27 -0.77
C SER A 132 0.91 -24.57 -2.14
N ASP A 133 0.65 -23.26 -2.15
CA ASP A 133 0.91 -22.39 -3.28
C ASP A 133 2.36 -21.85 -3.22
N GLU A 134 3.23 -22.42 -4.06
CA GLU A 134 4.66 -22.04 -4.11
C GLU A 134 4.88 -20.56 -4.43
N GLU A 135 3.96 -19.92 -5.17
CA GLU A 135 4.08 -18.50 -5.51
C GLU A 135 3.81 -17.63 -4.29
N ILE A 136 2.78 -17.94 -3.50
CA ILE A 136 2.48 -17.25 -2.25
C ILE A 136 3.66 -17.42 -1.27
N MET A 137 4.19 -18.65 -1.17
CA MET A 137 5.35 -18.93 -0.33
C MET A 137 6.57 -18.10 -0.75
N ALA A 138 6.86 -18.02 -2.05
CA ALA A 138 7.98 -17.24 -2.58
C ALA A 138 7.84 -15.75 -2.25
N TYR A 139 6.67 -15.15 -2.47
CA TYR A 139 6.45 -13.73 -2.15
C TYR A 139 6.49 -13.45 -0.65
N TYR A 140 6.01 -14.38 0.19
CA TYR A 140 6.11 -14.27 1.64
C TYR A 140 7.56 -14.34 2.12
N ILE A 141 8.37 -15.27 1.59
CA ILE A 141 9.81 -15.33 1.89
C ILE A 141 10.51 -14.04 1.46
N SER A 142 10.16 -13.52 0.27
CA SER A 142 10.67 -12.22 -0.20
C SER A 142 10.29 -11.10 0.76
N PHE A 143 9.08 -11.10 1.29
CA PHE A 143 8.62 -10.11 2.28
C PHE A 143 9.43 -10.17 3.57
N LEU A 144 9.63 -11.36 4.12
CA LEU A 144 10.46 -11.52 5.32
C LEU A 144 11.90 -11.07 5.08
N LYS A 145 12.47 -11.36 3.89
CA LYS A 145 13.80 -10.88 3.50
C LYS A 145 13.84 -9.36 3.40
N THR A 146 12.86 -8.72 2.78
CA THR A 146 12.79 -7.26 2.70
C THR A 146 12.72 -6.62 4.09
N LEU A 147 11.91 -7.19 4.98
CA LEU A 147 11.83 -6.71 6.37
C LEU A 147 13.12 -6.93 7.14
N SER A 148 13.81 -8.06 6.95
CA SER A 148 15.06 -8.33 7.65
C SER A 148 16.16 -7.32 7.32
N LEU A 149 16.16 -6.77 6.09
CA LEU A 149 17.06 -5.69 5.69
C LEU A 149 16.73 -4.35 6.35
N LYS A 150 15.53 -4.19 6.91
CA LYS A 150 15.12 -3.01 7.69
C LYS A 150 15.33 -3.20 9.19
N LEU A 151 15.84 -4.36 9.65
CA LEU A 151 16.16 -4.61 11.05
C LEU A 151 17.48 -3.95 11.46
N ASN A 152 17.43 -3.20 12.56
CA ASN A 152 18.58 -2.62 13.23
C ASN A 152 18.26 -2.44 14.74
N ASN A 153 19.22 -1.92 15.51
CA ASN A 153 19.04 -1.71 16.95
C ASN A 153 17.83 -0.84 17.32
N HIS A 154 17.40 0.04 16.42
CA HIS A 154 16.27 0.93 16.61
C HIS A 154 14.95 0.34 16.08
N THR A 155 14.94 -0.54 15.08
CA THR A 155 13.69 -1.11 14.54
C THR A 155 13.32 -2.47 15.13
N VAL A 156 14.28 -3.20 15.70
CA VAL A 156 14.08 -4.58 16.16
C VAL A 156 12.94 -4.71 17.17
N HIS A 157 12.75 -3.71 18.04
CA HIS A 157 11.72 -3.70 19.06
C HIS A 157 10.29 -3.67 18.49
N PHE A 158 10.10 -3.21 17.25
CA PHE A 158 8.79 -3.25 16.59
C PHE A 158 8.34 -4.65 16.18
N PHE A 159 9.26 -5.63 16.10
CA PHE A 159 8.96 -7.00 15.65
C PHE A 159 8.78 -7.99 16.81
N TYR A 160 8.97 -7.55 18.05
CA TYR A 160 8.71 -8.38 19.21
C TYR A 160 7.20 -8.48 19.45
N ASN A 161 6.68 -9.69 19.28
CA ASN A 161 5.43 -10.07 19.95
C ASN A 161 5.75 -10.15 21.44
N GLU A 162 5.35 -9.16 22.24
CA GLU A 162 5.03 -9.48 23.63
C GLU A 162 4.04 -10.64 23.54
N VAL A 163 4.46 -11.82 23.98
CA VAL A 163 3.57 -12.95 24.18
C VAL A 163 2.55 -12.44 25.19
N ARG A 164 1.40 -11.95 24.70
CA ARG A 164 0.23 -11.70 25.52
C ARG A 164 -0.22 -13.07 25.98
N LEU A 165 0.36 -13.54 27.07
CA LEU A 165 -0.22 -14.53 27.95
C LEU A 165 -1.59 -13.97 28.33
N ARG A 166 -2.63 -14.42 27.63
CA ARG A 166 -4.03 -14.27 28.00
C ARG A 166 -4.68 -15.63 27.91
#